data_AF-A0A1I1IS68-F1
#
_entry.id   AF-A0A1I1IS68-F1
#
_cell.length_a   1.000
_cell.length_b   1.000
_cell.length_c   1.000
_cell.angle_alpha   90.00
_cell.angle_beta   90.00
_cell.angle_gamma   90.00
#
_symmetry.space_group_name_H-M   'P 1'
#
loop_
_entity.id
_entity.type
_entity.pdbx_description
1 polymer ?
#
loop_
_entity_poly.entity_id
_entity_poly.type
_entity_poly.pdbx_seq_one_letter_code
_entity_poly.pdbx_strand_id
1 'polypeptide(L)'
;MSTLRIVYLLLAIWGAVHPMLYFHGWLAAHQFDLTTLLAAWTANDAVTGLSLDLVISAVALIVWILAEVAVRRNFGALWAVPATLFIGVSCGLPLYLFLRTRPV
;
A
#
# COMPACT_ATOMS: atom_id res chain seq x y z
N MET A 1 20.91 3.89 -11.70
CA MET A 1 19.49 4.11 -11.31
C MET A 1 19.28 5.62 -11.15
N SER A 2 18.23 6.21 -11.75
CA SER A 2 17.92 7.64 -11.54
C SER A 2 17.62 7.92 -10.06
N THR A 3 18.02 9.09 -9.54
CA THR A 3 17.77 9.53 -8.16
C THR A 3 16.31 9.36 -7.75
N LEU A 4 15.37 9.65 -8.66
CA LEU A 4 13.93 9.51 -8.42
C LEU A 4 13.52 8.05 -8.13
N ARG A 5 14.13 7.08 -8.80
CA ARG A 5 13.86 5.64 -8.58
C ARG A 5 14.34 5.19 -7.21
N ILE A 6 15.48 5.71 -6.76
CA ILE A 6 16.01 5.41 -5.42
C ILE A 6 15.06 5.97 -4.37
N VAL A 7 14.59 7.22 -4.55
CA VAL A 7 13.61 7.83 -3.64
C VAL A 7 12.33 6.99 -3.53
N TYR A 8 11.76 6.54 -4.66
CA TYR A 8 10.59 5.68 -4.63
C TYR A 8 10.84 4.34 -3.95
N LEU A 9 12.01 3.73 -4.14
CA LEU A 9 12.35 2.48 -3.46
C LEU A 9 12.46 2.68 -1.95
N LEU A 10 13.11 3.76 -1.51
CA LEU A 10 13.23 4.09 -0.08
C LEU A 10 11.86 4.38 0.54
N LEU A 11 11.00 5.12 -0.16
CA LEU A 11 9.63 5.39 0.29
C LEU A 11 8.80 4.09 0.37
N ALA A 12 8.97 3.15 -0.56
CA ALA A 12 8.30 1.86 -0.49
C ALA A 12 8.75 1.04 0.72
N ILE A 13 10.06 1.00 1.00
CA ILE A 13 10.61 0.33 2.18
C ILE A 13 10.09 0.99 3.46
N TRP A 14 10.17 2.31 3.55
CA TRP A 14 9.66 3.06 4.70
C TRP A 14 8.17 2.81 4.93
N GLY A 15 7.38 2.91 3.87
CA GLY A 15 5.94 2.69 3.85
C GLY A 15 5.53 1.25 4.11
N ALA A 16 6.45 0.29 4.01
CA ALA A 16 6.23 -1.10 4.39
C ALA A 16 6.60 -1.37 5.85
N VAL A 17 7.79 -0.93 6.26
CA VAL A 17 8.33 -1.23 7.59
C VAL A 17 7.51 -0.56 8.68
N HIS A 18 7.26 0.75 8.60
CA HIS A 18 6.61 1.48 9.68
C HIS A 18 5.19 0.97 9.97
N PRO A 19 4.27 0.90 8.98
CA PRO A 19 2.91 0.42 9.25
C PRO A 19 2.88 -1.04 9.73
N MET A 20 3.68 -1.92 9.13
CA MET A 20 3.70 -3.34 9.51
C MET A 20 4.19 -3.57 10.94
N LEU A 21 5.11 -2.75 11.46
CA LEU A 21 5.55 -2.85 12.85
C LEU A 21 4.40 -2.59 13.84
N TYR A 22 3.59 -1.55 13.60
CA TYR A 22 2.43 -1.26 14.45
C TYR A 22 1.34 -2.32 14.30
N PHE A 23 1.04 -2.75 13.07
CA PHE A 23 0.06 -3.81 12.82
C PHE A 23 0.44 -5.14 13.48
N HIS A 24 1.69 -5.57 13.31
CA HIS A 24 2.16 -6.81 13.88
C HIS A 24 2.16 -6.76 15.41
N GLY A 25 2.65 -5.68 16.02
CA GLY A 25 2.64 -5.50 17.47
C GLY A 25 1.22 -5.51 18.04
N TRP A 26 0.28 -4.84 17.36
CA TRP A 26 -1.13 -4.83 17.77
C TRP A 26 -1.79 -6.21 17.63
N LEU A 27 -1.60 -6.90 16.50
CA LEU A 27 -2.14 -8.25 16.26
C LEU A 27 -1.59 -9.28 17.24
N ALA A 28 -0.30 -9.23 17.54
CA ALA A 28 0.32 -10.11 18.53
C ALA A 28 -0.30 -9.91 19.92
N ALA A 29 -0.63 -8.67 20.30
CA ALA A 29 -1.31 -8.36 21.56
C ALA A 29 -2.79 -8.81 21.58
N HIS A 30 -3.45 -8.90 20.42
CA HIS A 30 -4.87 -9.24 20.27
C HIS A 30 -5.09 -10.63 19.65
N GLN A 31 -4.14 -11.56 19.83
CA GLN A 31 -4.27 -12.96 19.40
C GLN A 31 -4.60 -13.16 17.91
N PHE A 32 -4.16 -12.23 17.06
CA PHE A 32 -4.46 -12.20 15.62
C PHE A 32 -5.96 -12.16 15.28
N ASP A 33 -6.78 -11.57 16.17
CA ASP A 33 -8.19 -11.40 15.92
C ASP A 33 -8.46 -10.22 14.95
N LEU A 34 -8.95 -10.55 13.77
CA LEU A 34 -9.28 -9.58 12.73
C LEU A 34 -10.56 -8.79 13.05
N THR A 35 -11.45 -9.32 13.90
CA THR A 35 -12.71 -8.64 14.24
C THR A 35 -12.44 -7.43 15.15
N THR A 36 -11.56 -7.60 16.14
CA THR A 36 -11.10 -6.52 16.99
C THR A 36 -10.23 -5.51 16.23
N LEU A 37 -9.50 -5.93 15.20
CA LEU A 37 -8.76 -5.01 14.33
C LEU A 37 -9.71 -4.06 13.57
N LEU A 38 -10.79 -4.61 13.02
CA LEU A 38 -11.82 -3.80 12.36
C LEU A 38 -12.48 -2.82 13.33
N ALA A 39 -12.78 -3.28 14.55
CA ALA A 39 -13.32 -2.41 15.60
C ALA A 39 -12.34 -1.28 15.99
N ALA A 40 -11.03 -1.54 15.97
CA ALA A 40 -10.02 -0.51 16.23
C ALA A 40 -9.93 0.53 15.10
N TRP A 41 -10.08 0.11 13.83
CA TRP A 41 -10.14 1.01 12.68
C TRP A 41 -11.41 1.89 12.66
N THR A 42 -12.47 1.46 13.34
CA THR A 42 -13.72 2.22 13.47
C THR A 42 -13.97 2.74 14.89
N ALA A 43 -12.93 2.82 15.73
CA ALA A 43 -13.06 3.17 17.15
C ALA A 43 -13.58 4.60 17.40
N ASN A 44 -13.41 5.51 16.43
CA ASN A 44 -13.93 6.88 16.45
C ASN A 44 -13.96 7.47 15.04
N ASP A 45 -14.65 8.60 14.86
CA ASP A 45 -14.84 9.25 13.56
C ASP A 45 -13.52 9.63 12.87
N ALA A 46 -12.50 10.05 13.63
CA ALA A 46 -11.22 10.45 13.06
C ALA A 46 -10.45 9.26 12.47
N VAL A 47 -10.34 8.14 13.20
CA VAL A 47 -9.68 6.91 12.72
C VAL A 47 -10.51 6.23 11.62
N THR A 48 -11.84 6.30 11.72
CA THR A 48 -12.74 5.81 10.67
C THR A 48 -12.52 6.57 9.37
N GLY A 49 -12.48 7.91 9.44
CA GLY A 49 -12.20 8.76 8.29
C GLY A 49 -10.84 8.46 7.65
N LEU A 50 -9.79 8.29 8.47
CA LEU A 50 -8.46 7.90 7.99
C LEU A 50 -8.46 6.52 7.32
N SER A 51 -9.13 5.53 7.90
CA SER A 51 -9.23 4.18 7.34
C SER A 51 -9.94 4.19 5.99
N LEU A 52 -11.03 4.95 5.87
CA LEU A 52 -11.76 5.12 4.61
C LEU A 52 -10.92 5.85 3.54
N ASP A 53 -10.16 6.87 3.92
CA ASP A 53 -9.24 7.58 3.02
C ASP A 53 -8.20 6.61 2.42
N LEU A 54 -7.62 5.74 3.24
CA LEU A 54 -6.70 4.70 2.78
C LEU A 54 -7.38 3.69 1.85
N VAL A 55 -8.60 3.24 2.17
CA VAL A 55 -9.34 2.28 1.33
C VAL A 55 -9.67 2.90 -0.03
N ILE A 56 -10.15 4.14 -0.08
CA ILE A 56 -10.46 4.85 -1.33
C ILE A 56 -9.19 5.02 -2.16
N SER A 57 -8.09 5.42 -1.54
CA SER A 57 -6.79 5.56 -2.19
C SER A 57 -6.27 4.22 -2.74
N ALA A 58 -6.46 3.12 -2.01
CA ALA A 58 -6.09 1.78 -2.47
C ALA A 58 -6.88 1.36 -3.71
N VAL A 59 -8.20 1.58 -3.69
CA VAL A 59 -9.08 1.28 -4.85
C VAL A 59 -8.66 2.10 -6.06
N ALA A 60 -8.47 3.41 -5.89
CA ALA A 60 -8.02 4.29 -6.98
C ALA A 60 -6.69 3.84 -7.58
N LEU A 61 -5.71 3.47 -6.74
CA LEU A 61 -4.41 2.97 -7.18
C LEU A 61 -4.53 1.63 -7.93
N ILE A 62 -5.33 0.68 -7.44
CA ILE A 62 -5.53 -0.62 -8.11
C ILE A 62 -6.17 -0.41 -9.48
N VAL A 63 -7.21 0.42 -9.57
CA VAL A 63 -7.85 0.76 -10.85
C VAL A 63 -6.83 1.37 -11.82
N TRP A 64 -5.99 2.29 -11.34
CA TRP A 64 -4.92 2.87 -12.16
C TRP A 64 -3.90 1.84 -12.65
N ILE A 65 -3.41 0.97 -11.77
CA ILE A 65 -2.47 -0.10 -12.13
C ILE A 65 -3.06 -0.98 -13.23
N LEU A 66 -4.31 -1.42 -13.07
CA LEU A 66 -4.99 -2.28 -14.04
C LEU A 66 -5.18 -1.57 -15.39
N ALA A 67 -5.60 -0.30 -15.39
CA ALA A 67 -5.76 0.49 -16.60
C ALA A 67 -4.42 0.69 -17.33
N GLU A 68 -3.33 0.97 -16.60
CA GLU A 68 -2.01 1.16 -17.19
C GLU A 68 -1.44 -0.15 -17.74
N VAL A 69 -1.63 -1.27 -17.04
CA VAL A 69 -1.22 -2.61 -17.53
C VAL A 69 -1.98 -2.99 -18.80
N ALA A 70 -3.27 -2.67 -18.89
CA ALA A 70 -4.09 -2.94 -20.08
C ALA A 70 -3.55 -2.23 -21.33
N VAL A 71 -3.05 -0.99 -21.18
CA VAL A 71 -2.54 -0.19 -22.30
C VAL A 71 -1.05 -0.45 -22.59
N ARG A 72 -0.20 -0.41 -21.55
CA ARG A 72 1.27 -0.49 -21.70
C ARG A 72 1.80 -1.92 -21.67
N ARG A 73 0.98 -2.91 -21.33
CA ARG A 73 1.36 -4.33 -21.13
C ARG A 73 2.55 -4.54 -20.19
N ASN A 74 2.76 -3.61 -19.26
CA ASN A 74 3.80 -3.71 -18.23
C ASN A 74 3.32 -4.61 -17.08
N PHE A 75 3.29 -5.92 -17.30
CA PHE A 75 2.86 -6.90 -16.28
C PHE A 75 3.68 -6.83 -14.99
N GLY A 76 4.91 -6.30 -15.03
CA GLY A 76 5.73 -6.08 -13.85
C GLY A 76 5.08 -5.14 -12.83
N ALA A 77 4.25 -4.20 -13.28
CA ALA A 77 3.55 -3.26 -12.41
C ALA A 77 2.44 -3.92 -11.56
N LEU A 78 1.97 -5.12 -11.93
CA LEU A 78 0.96 -5.86 -11.16
C LEU A 78 1.45 -6.24 -9.76
N TRP A 79 2.76 -6.34 -9.54
CA TRP A 79 3.33 -6.58 -8.20
C TRP A 79 2.99 -5.47 -7.19
N ALA A 80 2.63 -4.27 -7.65
CA ALA A 80 2.18 -3.21 -6.75
C ALA A 80 0.78 -3.46 -6.17
N VAL A 81 -0.05 -4.30 -6.80
CA VAL A 81 -1.39 -4.66 -6.30
C VAL A 81 -1.31 -5.46 -4.98
N PRO A 82 -0.62 -6.62 -4.90
CA PRO A 82 -0.48 -7.32 -3.63
C PRO A 82 0.26 -6.48 -2.59
N ALA A 83 1.22 -5.65 -2.98
CA ALA A 83 1.86 -4.72 -2.04
C ALA A 83 0.85 -3.72 -1.45
N THR A 84 -0.07 -3.19 -2.25
CA THR A 84 -1.12 -2.28 -1.78
C THR A 84 -2.09 -2.96 -0.83
N LEU A 85 -2.49 -4.21 -1.13
CA LEU A 85 -3.50 -4.94 -0.34
C LEU A 85 -2.94 -5.52 0.96
N PHE A 86 -1.72 -6.06 0.94
CA PHE A 86 -1.14 -6.75 2.11
C PHE A 86 -0.32 -5.83 3.01
N ILE A 87 0.25 -4.75 2.46
CA ILE A 87 1.12 -3.85 3.22
C ILE A 87 0.45 -2.48 3.40
N GLY A 88 -0.21 -1.98 2.35
CA GLY A 88 -0.92 -0.71 2.36
C GLY A 88 -0.51 0.21 1.22
N VAL A 89 -1.28 1.28 1.02
CA VAL A 89 -1.09 2.27 -0.05
C VAL A 89 0.27 2.98 0.07
N SER A 90 0.75 3.18 1.29
CA SER A 90 2.06 3.76 1.61
C SER A 90 3.24 3.00 1.00
N CYS A 91 3.12 1.68 0.82
CA CYS A 91 4.11 0.85 0.13
C CYS A 91 3.75 0.68 -1.35
N GLY A 92 2.47 0.43 -1.65
CA GLY A 92 1.98 0.11 -2.98
C GLY A 92 2.23 1.22 -4.01
N LEU A 93 1.92 2.47 -3.66
CA LEU A 93 2.10 3.62 -4.55
C LEU A 93 3.57 3.87 -4.92
N PRO A 94 4.52 4.03 -3.97
CA PRO A 94 5.92 4.24 -4.33
C PRO A 94 6.52 3.02 -5.05
N LEU A 95 6.13 1.80 -4.69
CA LEU A 95 6.56 0.60 -5.43
C LEU A 95 6.07 0.65 -6.89
N TYR A 96 4.81 1.03 -7.10
CA TYR A 96 4.26 1.22 -8.44
C TYR A 96 5.07 2.24 -9.25
N LEU A 97 5.35 3.42 -8.66
CA LEU A 97 6.13 4.47 -9.33
C LEU A 97 7.55 4.00 -9.67
N PHE A 98 8.18 3.21 -8.80
CA PHE A 98 9.49 2.61 -9.06
C PHE A 98 9.46 1.62 -10.24
N LEU A 99 8.41 0.80 -10.34
CA LEU A 99 8.23 -0.17 -11.43
C LEU A 99 7.89 0.53 -12.75
N ARG A 100 7.07 1.59 -12.70
CA ARG A 100 6.66 2.39 -13.85
C ARG A 100 7.80 3.20 -14.48
N THR A 101 8.73 3.67 -13.67
CA THR A 101 9.87 4.50 -14.12
C THR A 101 11.06 3.69 -14.67
N ARG A 102 10.89 2.37 -14.85
CA ARG A 102 11.86 1.55 -15.56
C ARG A 102 11.89 1.98 -17.04
N PRO A 103 13.08 2.26 -17.63
CA PRO A 103 13.19 2.43 -19.06
C PRO A 103 12.67 1.16 -19.74
N VAL A 104 11.77 1.34 -20.71
CA VAL A 104 11.25 0.26 -21.54
C VAL A 104 12.24 -0.04 -22.66
#